data_AF-R9IS20-F1
#
_entry.id   AF-R9IS20-F1
#
_cell.length_a   1.000
_cell.length_b   1.000
_cell.length_c   1.000
_cell.angle_alpha   90.00
_cell.angle_beta   90.00
_cell.angle_gamma   90.00
#
_symmetry.space_group_name_H-M   'P 1'
#
loop_
_entity.id
_entity.type
_entity.pdbx_description
1 polymer ?
#
loop_
_entity_poly.entity_id
_entity_poly.type
_entity_poly.pdbx_seq_one_letter_code
_entity_poly.pdbx_strand_id
1 'polypeptide(L)'
;MLGLSANEVIEELNNDFCAFQVSEFLEKSGFLQDKQPCITEDLQRLIFLQGNQEEVYTVLERKFIEQVGKVYIFPEFYKKTKRGNMPCRFIAVDLSKWWNDIYNAVFFMKIIIKAFSGFSLFIIKSNDGIHLGARLFDKTEWKNCTLSRSDELPDILGEADWENDTDDFFAFYNSVIEAITPVTDNHIGYDEKILKSRGVQAGYVDMLNEIENIYGESILDELERYRGTFEEIEEQGFAEILGECLEDLKDVCSTKINTIEMLFEAEELEKMAEKAEAQRNVDFESSINSESNYIVLGELSDDPEVIIKKLKNLKGLR
;
A
#
# COMPACT_ATOMS: atom_id res chain seq x y z
N MET A 1 -33.77 9.30 -3.66
CA MET A 1 -33.20 8.56 -4.81
C MET A 1 -32.61 7.29 -4.23
N LEU A 2 -33.02 6.13 -4.74
CA LEU A 2 -32.72 4.82 -4.15
C LEU A 2 -31.21 4.58 -4.26
N GLY A 3 -30.52 4.66 -3.11
CA GLY A 3 -29.09 4.42 -3.02
C GLY A 3 -28.84 2.93 -3.15
N LEU A 4 -28.22 2.55 -4.26
CA LEU A 4 -27.60 1.24 -4.37
C LEU A 4 -26.52 1.15 -3.28
N SER A 5 -26.50 0.04 -2.54
CA SER A 5 -25.44 -0.26 -1.57
C SER A 5 -24.09 -0.40 -2.26
N ALA A 6 -22.97 -0.12 -1.58
CA ALA A 6 -21.62 -0.22 -2.17
C ALA A 6 -21.38 -1.57 -2.88
N ASN A 7 -21.93 -2.66 -2.34
CA ASN A 7 -21.85 -3.99 -2.93
C ASN A 7 -22.56 -4.11 -4.27
N GLU A 8 -23.75 -3.50 -4.43
CA GLU A 8 -24.48 -3.52 -5.70
C GLU A 8 -23.70 -2.77 -6.80
N VAL A 9 -23.02 -1.68 -6.45
CA VAL A 9 -22.19 -0.90 -7.37
C VAL A 9 -20.95 -1.69 -7.79
N ILE A 10 -20.32 -2.39 -6.84
CA ILE A 10 -19.17 -3.28 -7.12
C ILE A 10 -19.60 -4.45 -8.02
N GLU A 11 -20.78 -5.03 -7.79
CA GLU A 11 -21.31 -6.12 -8.60
C GLU A 11 -21.61 -5.66 -10.04
N GLU A 12 -22.26 -4.51 -10.21
CA GLU A 12 -22.50 -3.91 -11.52
C GLU A 12 -21.19 -3.59 -12.25
N LEU A 13 -20.22 -3.02 -11.55
CA LEU A 13 -18.90 -2.72 -12.12
C LEU A 13 -18.12 -3.99 -12.53
N ASN A 14 -18.27 -5.08 -11.78
CA ASN A 14 -17.68 -6.37 -12.13
C ASN A 14 -18.34 -7.01 -13.37
N ASN A 15 -19.64 -6.82 -13.54
CA ASN A 15 -20.43 -7.41 -14.62
C ASN A 15 -20.27 -6.66 -15.95
N ASP A 16 -20.24 -5.32 -15.93
CA ASP A 16 -20.12 -4.49 -17.12
C ASP A 16 -19.13 -3.33 -16.93
N PHE A 17 -17.85 -3.62 -17.18
CA PHE A 17 -16.78 -2.65 -16.97
C PHE A 17 -16.73 -1.59 -18.10
N CYS A 18 -17.48 -0.50 -17.90
CA CYS A 18 -17.57 0.61 -18.84
C CYS A 18 -17.42 1.98 -18.18
N ALA A 19 -17.18 3.02 -18.99
CA ALA A 19 -17.02 4.39 -18.51
C ALA A 19 -18.15 4.84 -17.57
N PHE A 20 -19.40 4.45 -17.87
CA PHE A 20 -20.56 4.79 -17.05
C PHE A 20 -20.47 4.16 -15.66
N GLN A 21 -20.23 2.84 -15.60
CA GLN A 21 -20.14 2.11 -14.34
C GLN A 21 -18.95 2.55 -13.48
N VAL A 22 -17.79 2.84 -14.10
CA VAL A 22 -16.63 3.40 -13.39
C VAL A 22 -16.95 4.78 -12.83
N SER A 23 -17.68 5.61 -13.58
CA SER A 23 -18.09 6.95 -13.11
C SER A 23 -19.04 6.83 -11.91
N GLU A 24 -20.03 5.95 -11.99
CA GLU A 24 -21.00 5.72 -10.92
C GLU A 24 -20.33 5.16 -9.65
N PHE A 25 -19.36 4.25 -9.81
CA PHE A 25 -18.52 3.76 -8.72
C PHE A 25 -17.75 4.90 -8.04
N LEU A 26 -17.06 5.74 -8.82
CA LEU A 26 -16.27 6.84 -8.28
C LEU A 26 -17.15 7.92 -7.62
N GLU A 27 -18.32 8.23 -8.17
CA GLU A 27 -19.28 9.18 -7.59
C GLU A 27 -19.82 8.67 -6.25
N LYS A 28 -20.27 7.42 -6.18
CA LYS A 28 -20.83 6.85 -4.95
C LYS A 28 -19.79 6.61 -3.86
N SER A 29 -18.54 6.39 -4.26
CA SER A 29 -17.41 6.25 -3.34
C SER A 29 -16.87 7.61 -2.86
N GLY A 30 -17.42 8.73 -3.34
CA GLY A 30 -17.00 10.09 -2.94
C GLY A 30 -15.76 10.63 -3.66
N PHE A 31 -15.18 9.87 -4.60
CA PHE A 31 -13.98 10.24 -5.34
C PHE A 31 -14.21 11.31 -6.41
N LEU A 32 -15.38 11.33 -7.03
CA LEU A 32 -15.75 12.29 -8.07
C LEU A 32 -16.97 13.11 -7.66
N GLN A 33 -16.98 14.37 -8.09
CA GLN A 33 -18.19 15.18 -8.09
C GLN A 33 -19.13 14.73 -9.23
N ASP A 34 -20.43 14.86 -9.02
CA ASP A 34 -21.46 14.47 -9.99
C ASP A 34 -21.13 14.88 -11.44
N LYS A 35 -21.17 13.89 -12.35
CA LYS A 35 -21.15 14.01 -13.81
C LYS A 35 -19.85 14.55 -14.39
N GLN A 36 -18.71 14.20 -13.79
CA GLN A 36 -17.43 14.48 -14.43
C GLN A 36 -17.25 13.68 -15.73
N PRO A 37 -16.72 14.30 -16.80
CA PRO A 37 -16.57 13.63 -18.09
C PRO A 37 -15.45 12.58 -18.03
N CYS A 38 -15.76 11.36 -18.43
CA CYS A 38 -14.76 10.30 -18.63
C CYS A 38 -14.25 10.31 -20.07
N ILE A 39 -12.92 10.27 -20.25
CA ILE A 39 -12.26 10.10 -21.54
C ILE A 39 -11.95 8.62 -21.72
N THR A 40 -12.45 8.03 -22.81
CA THR A 40 -12.10 6.65 -23.20
C THR A 40 -11.12 6.69 -24.37
N GLU A 41 -9.96 6.08 -24.20
CA GLU A 41 -8.89 6.09 -25.21
C GLU A 41 -8.07 4.80 -25.14
N ASP A 42 -7.35 4.46 -26.21
CA ASP A 42 -6.43 3.33 -26.20
C ASP A 42 -5.18 3.67 -25.36
N LEU A 43 -4.71 2.73 -24.55
CA LEU A 43 -3.53 2.90 -23.69
C LEU A 43 -2.33 3.35 -24.51
N GLN A 44 -2.11 2.75 -25.69
CA GLN A 44 -1.06 3.15 -26.62
C GLN A 44 -1.09 4.65 -26.94
N ARG A 45 -2.29 5.18 -27.19
CA ARG A 45 -2.46 6.58 -27.56
C ARG A 45 -2.28 7.48 -26.33
N LEU A 46 -2.78 7.07 -25.17
CA LEU A 46 -2.53 7.74 -23.89
C LEU A 46 -1.02 7.87 -23.63
N ILE A 47 -0.28 6.76 -23.67
CA ILE A 47 1.16 6.74 -23.35
C ILE A 47 1.97 7.57 -24.36
N PHE A 48 1.79 7.33 -25.67
CA PHE A 48 2.69 7.94 -26.67
C PHE A 48 2.29 9.35 -27.10
N LEU A 49 1.04 9.78 -26.92
CA LEU A 49 0.65 11.15 -27.27
C LEU A 49 0.57 12.08 -26.05
N GLN A 50 0.16 11.56 -24.89
CA GLN A 50 -0.08 12.39 -23.71
C GLN A 50 0.95 12.17 -22.61
N GLY A 51 1.56 10.97 -22.58
CA GLY A 51 2.65 10.67 -21.67
C GLY A 51 3.92 11.45 -22.01
N ASN A 52 4.90 11.34 -21.11
CA ASN A 52 6.19 11.98 -21.26
C ASN A 52 6.93 11.47 -22.52
N GLN A 53 7.18 12.40 -23.45
CA GLN A 53 7.83 12.13 -24.74
C GLN A 53 9.33 11.79 -24.61
N GLU A 54 9.93 12.05 -23.45
CA GLU A 54 11.34 11.73 -23.17
C GLU A 54 11.53 10.29 -22.64
N GLU A 55 10.44 9.60 -22.27
CA GLU A 55 10.55 8.25 -21.71
C GLU A 55 10.83 7.19 -22.78
N VAL A 56 11.67 6.23 -22.40
CA VAL A 56 12.04 5.10 -23.27
C VAL A 56 11.38 3.83 -22.77
N TYR A 57 10.59 3.21 -23.66
CA TYR A 57 9.92 1.93 -23.41
C TYR A 57 10.64 0.79 -24.15
N THR A 58 10.99 -0.25 -23.42
CA THR A 58 11.50 -1.52 -23.89
C THR A 58 10.50 -2.22 -24.83
N VAL A 59 10.95 -3.29 -25.48
CA VAL A 59 10.09 -4.07 -26.38
C VAL A 59 8.95 -4.75 -25.61
N LEU A 60 9.20 -5.19 -24.38
CA LEU A 60 8.17 -5.83 -23.54
C LEU A 60 7.12 -4.81 -23.11
N GLU A 61 7.54 -3.64 -22.63
CA GLU A 61 6.64 -2.54 -22.26
C GLU A 61 5.75 -2.13 -23.44
N ARG A 62 6.32 -1.95 -24.63
CA ARG A 62 5.56 -1.56 -25.83
C ARG A 62 4.53 -2.60 -26.24
N LYS A 63 4.90 -3.89 -26.23
CA LYS A 63 3.95 -4.98 -26.52
C LYS A 63 2.80 -5.01 -25.53
N PHE A 64 3.09 -4.82 -24.25
CA PHE A 64 2.06 -4.75 -23.22
C PHE A 64 1.12 -3.56 -23.47
N ILE A 65 1.67 -2.36 -23.68
CA ILE A 65 0.93 -1.12 -23.98
C ILE A 65 -0.05 -1.31 -25.16
N GLU A 66 0.38 -1.98 -26.22
CA GLU A 66 -0.41 -2.24 -27.42
C GLU A 66 -1.56 -3.24 -27.19
N GLN A 67 -1.41 -4.14 -26.22
CA GLN A 67 -2.34 -5.25 -25.97
C GLN A 67 -3.46 -4.92 -24.98
N VAL A 68 -3.24 -3.99 -24.04
CA VAL A 68 -4.21 -3.64 -22.99
C VAL A 68 -5.53 -3.12 -23.58
N GLY A 69 -5.46 -2.30 -24.65
CA GLY A 69 -6.64 -1.73 -25.28
C GLY A 69 -7.12 -0.47 -24.57
N LYS A 70 -8.43 -0.39 -24.29
CA LYS A 70 -9.08 0.85 -23.80
C LYS A 70 -8.83 1.08 -22.32
N VAL A 71 -8.61 2.35 -21.98
CA VAL A 71 -8.55 2.87 -20.62
C VAL A 71 -9.55 4.00 -20.44
N TYR A 72 -10.02 4.16 -19.22
CA TYR A 72 -10.96 5.20 -18.81
C TYR A 72 -10.22 6.21 -17.93
N ILE A 73 -10.17 7.46 -18.36
CA ILE A 73 -9.37 8.51 -17.73
C ILE A 73 -10.33 9.60 -17.25
N PHE A 74 -10.17 10.02 -16.00
CA PHE A 74 -10.97 11.08 -15.41
C PHE A 74 -10.17 12.38 -15.31
N PRO A 75 -10.84 13.55 -15.23
CA PRO A 75 -10.16 14.83 -15.14
C PRO A 75 -9.22 14.86 -13.94
N GLU A 76 -8.06 15.49 -14.13
CA GLU A 76 -7.14 15.70 -13.01
C GLU A 76 -7.78 16.62 -11.97
N PHE A 77 -7.56 16.29 -10.70
CA PHE A 77 -7.84 17.16 -9.58
C PHE A 77 -6.53 17.48 -8.85
N TYR A 78 -6.52 18.57 -8.09
CA TYR A 78 -5.31 19.08 -7.47
C TYR A 78 -5.49 19.15 -5.96
N LYS A 79 -4.56 18.54 -5.22
CA LYS A 79 -4.46 18.67 -3.77
C LYS A 79 -3.25 19.55 -3.42
N LYS A 80 -3.36 20.36 -2.38
CA LYS A 80 -2.32 21.29 -1.94
C LYS A 80 -1.20 20.54 -1.21
N THR A 81 0.02 20.99 -1.45
CA THR A 81 1.24 20.62 -0.72
C THR A 81 1.86 21.90 -0.15
N LYS A 82 2.80 21.85 0.80
CA LYS A 82 3.50 23.08 1.26
C LYS A 82 4.20 23.81 0.12
N ARG A 83 4.60 23.10 -0.95
CA ARG A 83 5.44 23.63 -2.05
C ARG A 83 4.74 23.79 -3.40
N GLY A 84 3.42 23.58 -3.46
CA GLY A 84 2.64 23.69 -4.70
C GLY A 84 1.38 22.85 -4.69
N ASN A 85 0.96 22.36 -5.85
CA ASN A 85 -0.19 21.48 -6.00
C ASN A 85 0.25 20.13 -6.57
N MET A 86 -0.24 19.04 -5.98
CA MET A 86 -0.06 17.69 -6.50
C MET A 86 -1.19 17.37 -7.50
N PRO A 87 -0.88 17.13 -8.78
CA PRO A 87 -1.84 16.57 -9.72
C PRO A 87 -2.19 15.15 -9.30
N CYS A 88 -3.49 14.89 -9.16
CA CYS A 88 -4.07 13.60 -8.82
C CYS A 88 -5.01 13.17 -9.95
N ARG A 89 -5.01 11.88 -10.30
CA ARG A 89 -5.85 11.35 -11.39
C ARG A 89 -6.38 9.95 -11.10
N PHE A 90 -7.58 9.67 -11.62
CA PHE A 90 -8.12 8.32 -11.68
C PHE A 90 -7.97 7.76 -13.08
N ILE A 91 -7.47 6.53 -13.17
CA ILE A 91 -7.36 5.76 -14.40
C ILE A 91 -7.94 4.38 -14.14
N ALA A 92 -8.86 3.93 -14.98
CA ALA A 92 -9.47 2.61 -14.88
C ALA A 92 -9.21 1.76 -16.12
N VAL A 93 -9.04 0.45 -15.92
CA VAL A 93 -8.70 -0.50 -16.98
C VAL A 93 -9.32 -1.87 -16.72
N ASP A 94 -9.70 -2.56 -17.81
CA ASP A 94 -10.11 -3.95 -17.78
C ASP A 94 -8.97 -4.85 -18.26
N LEU A 95 -8.39 -5.59 -17.31
CA LEU A 95 -7.34 -6.58 -17.52
C LEU A 95 -7.86 -8.01 -17.30
N SER A 96 -9.16 -8.22 -17.13
CA SER A 96 -9.76 -9.55 -16.87
C SER A 96 -9.43 -10.59 -17.94
N LYS A 97 -9.02 -10.19 -19.14
CA LYS A 97 -8.65 -11.13 -20.22
C LYS A 97 -7.28 -11.77 -20.03
N TRP A 98 -6.49 -11.29 -19.08
CA TRP A 98 -5.10 -11.67 -18.92
C TRP A 98 -4.94 -12.73 -17.84
N TRP A 99 -3.95 -13.60 -18.00
CA TRP A 99 -3.55 -14.56 -16.97
C TRP A 99 -2.51 -13.90 -16.06
N ASN A 100 -2.53 -14.21 -14.76
CA ASN A 100 -1.72 -13.55 -13.72
C ASN A 100 -2.17 -12.10 -13.44
N ASP A 101 -3.29 -11.99 -12.72
CA ASP A 101 -3.99 -10.73 -12.45
C ASP A 101 -3.10 -9.68 -11.77
N ILE A 102 -2.39 -10.07 -10.71
CA ILE A 102 -1.53 -9.16 -9.91
C ILE A 102 -0.37 -8.64 -10.77
N TYR A 103 0.32 -9.52 -11.51
CA TYR A 103 1.46 -9.10 -12.32
C TYR A 103 1.06 -8.07 -13.38
N ASN A 104 -0.05 -8.31 -14.11
CA ASN A 104 -0.50 -7.38 -15.15
C ASN A 104 -1.00 -6.06 -14.57
N ALA A 105 -1.67 -6.09 -13.41
CA ALA A 105 -2.06 -4.89 -12.68
C ALA A 105 -0.84 -4.05 -12.28
N VAL A 106 0.19 -4.68 -11.68
CA VAL A 106 1.45 -4.00 -11.31
C VAL A 106 2.15 -3.45 -12.54
N PHE A 107 2.23 -4.22 -13.63
CA PHE A 107 2.87 -3.78 -14.85
C PHE A 107 2.16 -2.56 -15.46
N PHE A 108 0.83 -2.60 -15.52
CA PHE A 108 0.01 -1.48 -15.95
C PHE A 108 0.26 -0.22 -15.11
N MET A 109 0.21 -0.33 -13.77
CA MET A 109 0.46 0.80 -12.88
C MET A 109 1.84 1.40 -13.11
N LYS A 110 2.89 0.56 -13.22
CA LYS A 110 4.27 1.01 -13.46
C LYS A 110 4.42 1.73 -14.80
N ILE A 111 3.78 1.25 -15.86
CA ILE A 111 3.75 1.92 -17.17
C ILE A 111 3.13 3.32 -17.05
N ILE A 112 2.00 3.44 -16.35
CA ILE A 112 1.35 4.74 -16.15
C ILE A 112 2.20 5.67 -15.30
N ILE A 113 2.78 5.18 -14.20
CA ILE A 113 3.65 5.97 -13.30
C ILE A 113 4.90 6.46 -14.03
N LYS A 114 5.45 5.64 -14.93
CA LYS A 114 6.55 6.00 -15.81
C LYS A 114 6.14 7.10 -16.79
N ALA A 115 4.95 7.00 -17.37
CA ALA A 115 4.46 7.94 -18.38
C ALA A 115 4.02 9.29 -17.81
N PHE A 116 3.48 9.32 -16.58
CA PHE A 116 2.86 10.50 -16.00
C PHE A 116 3.35 10.79 -14.57
N SER A 117 3.82 12.01 -14.36
CA SER A 117 4.15 12.54 -13.03
C SER A 117 2.90 12.80 -12.19
N GLY A 118 3.04 12.89 -10.86
CA GLY A 118 1.92 13.11 -9.94
C GLY A 118 1.37 11.82 -9.33
N PHE A 119 0.29 11.95 -8.58
CA PHE A 119 -0.37 10.86 -7.89
C PHE A 119 -1.44 10.22 -8.78
N SER A 120 -1.37 8.91 -8.97
CA SER A 120 -2.33 8.18 -9.80
C SER A 120 -3.02 7.12 -8.96
N LEU A 121 -4.34 7.09 -9.08
CA LEU A 121 -5.23 6.09 -8.50
C LEU A 121 -5.80 5.23 -9.61
N PHE A 122 -5.86 3.94 -9.33
CA PHE A 122 -6.15 2.92 -10.32
C PHE A 122 -7.37 2.12 -9.93
N ILE A 123 -8.28 1.92 -10.87
CA ILE A 123 -9.37 0.94 -10.75
C ILE A 123 -9.10 -0.14 -11.78
N ILE A 124 -8.77 -1.33 -11.32
CA ILE A 124 -8.32 -2.42 -12.19
C ILE A 124 -9.31 -3.56 -12.08
N LYS A 125 -10.00 -3.88 -13.19
CA LYS A 125 -10.78 -5.10 -13.29
C LYS A 125 -9.88 -6.25 -13.69
N SER A 126 -9.81 -7.26 -12.85
CA SER A 126 -9.10 -8.53 -13.05
C SER A 126 -10.09 -9.70 -13.11
N ASN A 127 -9.62 -10.93 -13.30
CA ASN A 127 -10.51 -12.11 -13.30
C ASN A 127 -11.21 -12.31 -11.95
N ASP A 128 -10.50 -12.08 -10.87
CA ASP A 128 -10.89 -12.28 -9.47
C ASP A 128 -11.69 -11.11 -8.88
N GLY A 129 -11.75 -9.96 -9.55
CA GLY A 129 -12.61 -8.86 -9.11
C GLY A 129 -12.12 -7.49 -9.53
N ILE A 130 -12.52 -6.46 -8.76
CA ILE A 130 -12.04 -5.08 -8.89
C ILE A 130 -10.99 -4.84 -7.82
N HIS A 131 -9.84 -4.34 -8.23
CA HIS A 131 -8.77 -3.91 -7.32
C HIS A 131 -8.63 -2.39 -7.38
N LEU A 132 -8.32 -1.80 -6.22
CA LEU A 132 -7.84 -0.43 -6.15
C LEU A 132 -6.31 -0.45 -6.12
N GLY A 133 -5.71 0.38 -6.94
CA GLY A 133 -4.27 0.59 -6.93
C GLY A 133 -3.94 2.04 -6.67
N ALA A 134 -2.75 2.28 -6.16
CA ALA A 134 -2.23 3.63 -5.96
C ALA A 134 -0.75 3.71 -6.24
N ARG A 135 -0.30 4.87 -6.72
CA ARG A 135 1.12 5.21 -6.75
C ARG A 135 1.64 5.37 -5.31
N LEU A 136 2.81 4.82 -5.04
CA LEU A 136 3.57 5.07 -3.82
C LEU A 136 4.72 6.03 -4.10
N PHE A 137 4.97 6.91 -3.14
CA PHE A 137 6.18 7.71 -3.03
C PHE A 137 7.04 7.08 -1.92
N ASP A 138 7.62 5.91 -2.19
CA ASP A 138 8.51 5.22 -1.24
C ASP A 138 9.98 5.52 -1.55
N LYS A 139 10.85 5.43 -0.55
CA LYS A 139 12.32 5.58 -0.68
C LYS A 139 12.91 4.55 -1.63
N THR A 140 12.24 3.42 -1.81
CA THR A 140 12.65 2.37 -2.73
C THR A 140 12.00 2.63 -4.09
N GLU A 141 12.75 3.19 -5.03
CA GLU A 141 12.26 3.66 -6.34
C GLU A 141 11.41 2.62 -7.11
N TRP A 142 11.71 1.33 -6.96
CA TRP A 142 10.96 0.26 -7.64
C TRP A 142 9.68 -0.18 -6.90
N LYS A 143 9.47 0.19 -5.64
CA LYS A 143 8.23 -0.04 -4.88
C LYS A 143 7.28 1.15 -5.00
N ASN A 144 7.02 1.56 -6.24
CA ASN A 144 6.31 2.80 -6.56
C ASN A 144 4.80 2.63 -6.75
N CYS A 145 4.23 1.47 -6.46
CA CYS A 145 2.79 1.25 -6.46
C CYS A 145 2.38 0.16 -5.46
N THR A 146 1.09 0.19 -5.10
CA THR A 146 0.41 -0.81 -4.27
C THR A 146 -0.93 -1.17 -4.91
N LEU A 147 -1.48 -2.32 -4.51
CA LEU A 147 -2.72 -2.89 -5.03
C LEU A 147 -3.48 -3.54 -3.88
N SER A 148 -4.78 -3.29 -3.76
CA SER A 148 -5.65 -3.95 -2.80
C SER A 148 -6.04 -5.34 -3.26
N ARG A 149 -6.49 -6.20 -2.34
CA ARG A 149 -7.24 -7.39 -2.74
C ARG A 149 -8.62 -7.00 -3.24
N SER A 150 -9.23 -7.86 -4.05
CA SER A 150 -10.57 -7.60 -4.61
C SER A 150 -11.69 -7.79 -3.59
N ASP A 151 -11.48 -8.66 -2.60
CA ASP A 151 -12.42 -8.95 -1.51
C ASP A 151 -12.41 -7.88 -0.41
N GLU A 152 -11.32 -7.13 -0.27
CA GLU A 152 -11.19 -6.00 0.68
C GLU A 152 -11.90 -4.74 0.20
N LEU A 153 -12.34 -4.68 -1.07
CA LEU A 153 -12.92 -3.46 -1.66
C LEU A 153 -14.11 -2.88 -0.86
N PRO A 154 -15.09 -3.67 -0.37
CA PRO A 154 -16.17 -3.15 0.45
C PRO A 154 -15.69 -2.50 1.75
N ASP A 155 -14.67 -3.08 2.39
CA ASP A 155 -14.09 -2.59 3.64
C ASP A 155 -13.33 -1.28 3.38
N ILE A 156 -12.53 -1.23 2.31
CA ILE A 156 -11.82 -0.03 1.86
C ILE A 156 -12.77 1.14 1.61
N LEU A 157 -13.93 0.88 1.00
CA LEU A 157 -14.94 1.91 0.76
C LEU A 157 -15.67 2.33 2.05
N GLY A 158 -15.75 1.46 3.05
CA GLY A 158 -16.39 1.73 4.33
C GLY A 158 -15.49 2.45 5.35
N GLU A 159 -14.19 2.21 5.31
CA GLU A 159 -13.22 2.74 6.28
C GLU A 159 -12.65 4.10 5.89
N ALA A 160 -12.44 4.34 4.60
CA ALA A 160 -11.77 5.56 4.17
C ALA A 160 -12.76 6.73 4.06
N ASP A 161 -12.42 7.80 4.77
CA ASP A 161 -13.10 9.09 4.69
C ASP A 161 -12.58 9.79 3.42
N TRP A 162 -13.08 9.35 2.25
CA TRP A 162 -12.66 9.82 0.94
C TRP A 162 -13.07 11.26 0.62
N GLU A 163 -13.67 11.97 1.61
CA GLU A 163 -14.23 13.30 1.43
C GLU A 163 -13.23 14.26 0.76
N ASN A 164 -13.71 14.89 -0.31
CA ASN A 164 -13.02 15.90 -1.07
C ASN A 164 -12.61 17.15 -0.26
N ASP A 165 -13.09 17.29 0.98
CA ASP A 165 -12.94 18.48 1.82
C ASP A 165 -11.52 18.70 2.36
N THR A 166 -10.68 17.65 2.39
CA THR A 166 -9.27 17.81 2.73
C THR A 166 -8.49 18.31 1.52
N ASP A 167 -8.24 19.61 1.45
CA ASP A 167 -7.34 20.20 0.46
C ASP A 167 -5.88 19.72 0.61
N ASP A 168 -5.50 19.14 1.76
CA ASP A 168 -4.15 18.68 2.06
C ASP A 168 -3.82 17.33 1.38
N PHE A 169 -2.81 17.33 0.51
CA PHE A 169 -2.36 16.13 -0.18
C PHE A 169 -1.79 15.08 0.79
N PHE A 170 -1.11 15.47 1.86
CA PHE A 170 -0.50 14.52 2.79
C PHE A 170 -1.54 13.70 3.56
N ALA A 171 -2.56 14.37 4.10
CA ALA A 171 -3.67 13.68 4.77
C ALA A 171 -4.37 12.72 3.81
N PHE A 172 -4.69 13.21 2.60
CA PHE A 172 -5.32 12.42 1.55
C PHE A 172 -4.48 11.20 1.17
N TYR A 173 -3.21 11.40 0.81
CA TYR A 173 -2.28 10.33 0.41
C TYR A 173 -2.18 9.24 1.49
N ASN A 174 -1.94 9.61 2.75
CA ASN A 174 -1.79 8.61 3.82
C ASN A 174 -3.07 7.81 4.03
N SER A 175 -4.24 8.46 4.04
CA SER A 175 -5.52 7.76 4.17
C SER A 175 -5.76 6.79 3.01
N VAL A 176 -5.46 7.19 1.78
CA VAL A 176 -5.61 6.34 0.60
C VAL A 176 -4.67 5.14 0.64
N ILE A 177 -3.39 5.37 0.98
CA ILE A 177 -2.38 4.32 1.00
C ILE A 177 -2.62 3.34 2.14
N GLU A 178 -3.04 3.82 3.31
CA GLU A 178 -3.39 2.97 4.45
C GLU A 178 -4.56 2.04 4.10
N ALA A 179 -5.58 2.54 3.39
CA ALA A 179 -6.72 1.73 2.98
C ALA A 179 -6.37 0.73 1.86
N ILE A 180 -5.57 1.11 0.87
CA ILE A 180 -5.30 0.24 -0.29
C ILE A 180 -4.21 -0.80 -0.02
N THR A 181 -3.26 -0.51 0.88
CA THR A 181 -2.10 -1.38 1.08
C THR A 181 -2.53 -2.67 1.78
N PRO A 182 -2.26 -3.85 1.17
CA PRO A 182 -2.70 -5.12 1.73
C PRO A 182 -2.00 -5.35 3.07
N VAL A 183 -2.77 -5.71 4.08
CA VAL A 183 -2.22 -6.07 5.39
C VAL A 183 -1.49 -7.40 5.22
N THR A 184 -0.22 -7.46 5.63
CA THR A 184 0.45 -8.75 5.73
C THR A 184 -0.25 -9.58 6.81
N ASP A 185 -0.93 -10.65 6.40
CA ASP A 185 -1.45 -11.71 7.29
C ASP A 185 -0.29 -12.48 7.94
N ASN A 186 0.53 -11.80 8.75
CA ASN A 186 1.56 -12.40 9.58
C ASN A 186 0.95 -12.97 10.87
N HIS A 187 -0.17 -13.68 10.75
CA HIS A 187 -0.77 -14.41 11.87
C HIS A 187 -0.27 -15.85 11.98
N ILE A 188 0.49 -16.36 11.00
CA ILE A 188 1.26 -17.60 11.21
C ILE A 188 2.45 -17.23 12.09
N GLY A 189 2.32 -17.51 13.39
CA GLY A 189 3.37 -17.22 14.35
C GLY A 189 4.70 -17.82 13.90
N TYR A 190 5.81 -17.16 14.21
CA TYR A 190 7.17 -17.66 13.88
C TYR A 190 7.37 -19.12 14.33
N ASP A 191 6.76 -19.48 15.46
CA ASP A 191 6.76 -20.84 16.01
C ASP A 191 6.01 -21.84 15.13
N GLU A 192 4.93 -21.42 14.46
CA GLU A 192 4.12 -22.24 13.57
C GLU A 192 4.81 -22.45 12.22
N LYS A 193 5.49 -21.42 11.67
CA LYS A 193 6.41 -21.59 10.52
C LYS A 193 7.56 -22.54 10.86
N ILE A 194 8.13 -22.46 12.07
CA ILE A 194 9.14 -23.40 12.54
C ILE A 194 8.56 -24.81 12.68
N LEU A 195 7.34 -24.93 13.22
CA LEU A 195 6.67 -26.23 13.38
C LEU A 195 6.47 -26.90 12.01
N LYS A 196 5.90 -26.17 11.04
CA LYS A 196 5.67 -26.65 9.67
C LYS A 196 6.96 -27.02 8.95
N SER A 197 8.01 -26.20 9.04
CA SER A 197 9.32 -26.47 8.41
C SER A 197 10.04 -27.70 8.97
N ARG A 198 9.77 -28.08 10.23
CA ARG A 198 10.29 -29.31 10.85
C ARG A 198 9.50 -30.56 10.47
N GLY A 199 8.31 -30.41 9.88
CA GLY A 199 7.44 -31.51 9.48
C GLY A 199 6.79 -32.26 10.64
N VAL A 200 6.08 -33.34 10.29
CA VAL A 200 5.38 -34.23 11.24
C VAL A 200 6.36 -34.80 12.26
N GLN A 201 6.13 -34.53 13.54
CA GLN A 201 6.97 -35.04 14.62
C GLN A 201 6.58 -36.46 14.99
N ALA A 202 7.47 -37.42 14.71
CA ALA A 202 7.25 -38.84 15.02
C ALA A 202 6.89 -39.09 16.51
N GLY A 203 7.52 -38.36 17.43
CA GLY A 203 7.24 -38.51 18.87
C GLY A 203 5.83 -38.09 19.30
N TYR A 204 5.20 -37.16 18.59
CA TYR A 204 3.80 -36.79 18.85
C TYR A 204 2.84 -37.86 18.30
N VAL A 205 3.15 -38.41 17.12
CA VAL A 205 2.42 -39.55 16.55
C VAL A 205 2.50 -40.78 17.45
N ASP A 206 3.69 -41.07 18.00
CA ASP A 206 3.90 -42.17 18.93
C ASP A 206 3.11 -41.97 20.23
N MET A 207 3.07 -40.74 20.77
CA MET A 207 2.24 -40.41 21.93
C MET A 207 0.75 -40.59 21.67
N LEU A 208 0.24 -40.16 20.51
CA LEU A 208 -1.15 -40.37 20.14
C LEU A 208 -1.48 -41.87 20.07
N ASN A 209 -0.61 -42.65 19.42
CA ASN A 209 -0.75 -44.12 19.36
C ASN A 209 -0.70 -44.78 20.75
N GLU A 210 0.11 -44.27 21.68
CA GLU A 210 0.12 -44.74 23.07
C GLU A 210 -1.20 -44.43 23.79
N ILE A 211 -1.80 -43.26 23.55
CA ILE A 211 -3.11 -42.88 24.10
C ILE A 211 -4.20 -43.80 23.56
N GLU A 212 -4.22 -44.09 22.25
CA GLU A 212 -5.15 -45.06 21.66
C GLU A 212 -5.00 -46.45 22.31
N ASN A 213 -3.76 -46.90 22.52
CA ASN A 213 -3.50 -48.19 23.16
C ASN A 213 -3.96 -48.25 24.64
N ILE A 214 -3.92 -47.13 25.36
CA ILE A 214 -4.31 -47.06 26.78
C ILE A 214 -5.83 -46.90 26.95
N TYR A 215 -6.46 -46.07 26.12
CA TYR A 215 -7.86 -45.65 26.30
C TYR A 215 -8.83 -46.32 25.32
N GLY A 216 -8.33 -46.93 24.23
CA GLY A 216 -9.15 -47.66 23.25
C GLY A 216 -10.04 -46.78 22.38
N GLU A 217 -9.79 -45.47 22.34
CA GLU A 217 -10.50 -44.52 21.48
C GLU A 217 -9.72 -44.26 20.18
N SER A 218 -10.46 -44.14 19.06
CA SER A 218 -9.89 -43.91 17.74
C SER A 218 -9.32 -42.50 17.62
N ILE A 219 -8.03 -42.41 17.33
CA ILE A 219 -7.27 -41.17 17.09
C ILE A 219 -7.12 -40.83 15.60
N LEU A 220 -7.73 -41.60 14.70
CA LEU A 220 -7.59 -41.44 13.24
C LEU A 220 -7.90 -40.01 12.79
N ASP A 221 -8.99 -39.42 13.27
CA ASP A 221 -9.41 -38.07 12.91
C ASP A 221 -8.37 -37.00 13.34
N GLU A 222 -7.76 -37.17 14.51
CA GLU A 222 -6.74 -36.24 15.01
C GLU A 222 -5.39 -36.44 14.31
N LEU A 223 -5.07 -37.68 13.90
CA LEU A 223 -3.91 -38.00 13.07
C LEU A 223 -4.04 -37.41 11.66
N GLU A 224 -5.22 -37.50 11.06
CA GLU A 224 -5.52 -36.89 9.76
C GLU A 224 -5.49 -35.36 9.85
N ARG A 225 -6.09 -34.76 10.89
CA ARG A 225 -6.01 -33.32 11.14
C ARG A 225 -4.56 -32.85 11.33
N TYR A 226 -3.78 -33.55 12.15
CA TYR A 226 -2.39 -33.20 12.41
C TYR A 226 -1.56 -33.29 11.13
N ARG A 227 -1.70 -34.35 10.34
CA ARG A 227 -1.01 -34.48 9.04
C ARG A 227 -1.46 -33.43 8.03
N GLY A 228 -2.77 -33.17 7.94
CA GLY A 228 -3.34 -32.15 7.08
C GLY A 228 -2.75 -30.76 7.33
N THR A 229 -2.41 -30.44 8.58
CA THR A 229 -1.75 -29.18 8.97
C THR A 229 -0.36 -28.98 8.33
N PHE A 230 0.32 -30.07 7.91
CA PHE A 230 1.62 -30.02 7.22
C PHE A 230 1.51 -30.25 5.70
N GLU A 231 0.39 -30.81 5.24
CA GLU A 231 0.13 -31.09 3.82
C GLU A 231 -0.55 -29.90 3.11
N GLU A 232 -1.18 -28.99 3.84
CA GLU A 232 -1.60 -27.68 3.32
C GLU A 232 -0.37 -26.89 2.87
N ILE A 233 -0.17 -26.83 1.56
CA ILE A 233 0.76 -25.90 0.92
C ILE A 233 0.37 -24.51 1.43
N GLU A 234 1.30 -23.81 2.10
CA GLU A 234 1.07 -22.41 2.46
C GLU A 234 0.80 -21.65 1.16
N GLU A 235 -0.47 -21.32 0.92
CA GLU A 235 -0.84 -20.43 -0.17
C GLU A 235 -0.13 -19.11 0.11
N GLN A 236 0.73 -18.75 -0.83
CA GLN A 236 1.52 -17.53 -0.74
C GLN A 236 0.56 -16.34 -0.56
N GLY A 237 0.83 -15.52 0.46
CA GLY A 237 -0.06 -14.42 0.79
C GLY A 237 -0.10 -13.38 -0.33
N PHE A 238 -1.24 -12.70 -0.52
CA PHE A 238 -1.38 -11.68 -1.57
C PHE A 238 -0.27 -10.61 -1.52
N ALA A 239 0.08 -10.14 -0.31
CA ALA A 239 1.15 -9.16 -0.11
C ALA A 239 2.54 -9.69 -0.53
N GLU A 240 2.79 -10.99 -0.38
CA GLU A 240 4.03 -11.64 -0.81
C GLU A 240 4.08 -11.72 -2.35
N ILE A 241 2.99 -12.14 -2.99
CA ILE A 241 2.87 -12.19 -4.47
C ILE A 241 3.02 -10.79 -5.07
N LEU A 242 2.39 -9.78 -4.47
CA LEU A 242 2.52 -8.38 -4.87
C LEU A 242 3.99 -7.92 -4.76
N GLY A 243 4.65 -8.28 -3.65
CA GLY A 243 6.06 -7.97 -3.43
C GLY A 243 6.98 -8.58 -4.49
N GLU A 244 6.77 -9.84 -4.86
CA GLU A 244 7.52 -10.51 -5.93
C GLU A 244 7.28 -9.86 -7.29
N CYS A 245 6.03 -9.55 -7.63
CA CYS A 245 5.70 -8.87 -8.89
C CYS A 245 6.37 -7.49 -8.98
N LEU A 246 6.44 -6.74 -7.88
CA LEU A 246 7.14 -5.45 -7.80
C LEU A 246 8.65 -5.62 -8.05
N GLU A 247 9.26 -6.67 -7.50
CA GLU A 247 10.68 -6.97 -7.66
C GLU A 247 11.01 -7.43 -9.09
N ASP A 248 10.19 -8.29 -9.68
CA ASP A 248 10.32 -8.74 -11.07
C ASP A 248 10.25 -7.58 -12.06
N LEU A 249 9.38 -6.60 -11.78
CA LEU A 249 9.17 -5.41 -12.60
C LEU A 249 10.00 -4.21 -12.14
N LYS A 250 11.08 -4.42 -11.38
CA LYS A 250 11.93 -3.32 -10.88
C LYS A 250 12.54 -2.44 -11.96
N ASP A 251 12.82 -3.02 -13.13
CA ASP A 251 13.44 -2.32 -14.26
C ASP A 251 12.44 -1.42 -15.01
N VAL A 252 11.14 -1.54 -14.70
CA VAL A 252 10.08 -0.66 -15.23
C VAL A 252 10.01 0.59 -14.35
N CYS A 253 10.99 1.46 -14.51
CA CYS A 253 11.08 2.76 -13.84
C CYS A 253 11.21 3.91 -14.87
N SER A 254 10.91 5.13 -14.40
CA SER A 254 11.11 6.35 -15.18
C SER A 254 12.60 6.60 -15.36
N THR A 255 12.98 7.04 -16.56
CA THR A 255 14.37 7.43 -16.85
C THR A 255 14.72 8.81 -16.30
N LYS A 256 13.72 9.55 -15.80
CA LYS A 256 13.84 10.95 -15.39
C LYS A 256 13.62 11.10 -13.88
N ILE A 257 14.36 12.05 -13.32
CA ILE A 257 14.14 12.53 -11.95
C ILE A 257 12.84 13.34 -11.91
N ASN A 258 11.85 12.85 -11.16
CA ASN A 258 10.58 13.53 -10.97
C ASN A 258 10.71 14.61 -9.89
N THR A 259 10.76 15.88 -10.30
CA THR A 259 10.93 17.01 -9.37
C THR A 259 9.77 17.19 -8.41
N ILE A 260 8.56 16.78 -8.78
CA ILE A 260 7.38 16.87 -7.90
C ILE A 260 7.51 15.85 -6.76
N GLU A 261 7.97 14.65 -7.08
CA GLU A 261 8.25 13.58 -6.12
C GLU A 261 9.37 13.97 -5.15
N MET A 262 10.47 14.53 -5.65
CA MET A 262 11.53 15.07 -4.77
C MET A 262 11.01 16.15 -3.80
N LEU A 263 10.08 17.00 -4.25
CA LEU A 263 9.49 18.03 -3.39
C LEU A 263 8.59 17.42 -2.33
N PHE A 264 7.85 16.37 -2.69
CA PHE A 264 7.02 15.61 -1.76
C PHE A 264 7.88 14.87 -0.71
N GLU A 265 8.89 14.11 -1.13
CA GLU A 265 9.80 13.39 -0.22
C GLU A 265 10.48 14.34 0.77
N ALA A 266 10.91 15.52 0.29
CA ALA A 266 11.50 16.54 1.15
C ALA A 266 10.49 17.06 2.20
N GLU A 267 9.23 17.25 1.81
CA GLU A 267 8.17 17.69 2.71
C GLU A 267 7.78 16.60 3.73
N GLU A 268 7.76 15.33 3.30
CA GLU A 268 7.53 14.20 4.20
C GLU A 268 8.62 14.10 5.26
N LEU A 269 9.89 14.20 4.84
CA LEU A 269 11.04 14.16 5.73
C LEU A 269 11.05 15.33 6.72
N GLU A 270 10.67 16.53 6.27
CA GLU A 270 10.50 17.72 7.11
C GLU A 270 9.43 17.47 8.19
N LYS A 271 8.26 16.93 7.81
CA LYS A 271 7.17 16.61 8.75
C LYS A 271 7.58 15.53 9.75
N MET A 272 8.34 14.51 9.33
CA MET A 272 8.89 13.49 10.23
C MET A 272 9.91 14.10 11.20
N ALA A 273 10.77 15.01 10.74
CA ALA A 273 11.74 15.70 11.57
C ALA A 273 11.05 16.61 12.60
N GLU A 274 10.05 17.40 12.18
CA GLU A 274 9.22 18.23 13.07
C GLU A 274 8.56 17.37 14.17
N LYS A 275 7.95 16.24 13.80
CA LYS A 275 7.35 15.30 14.76
C LYS A 275 8.39 14.69 15.71
N ALA A 276 9.56 14.31 15.21
CA ALA A 276 10.63 13.74 16.03
C ALA A 276 11.23 14.78 16.99
N GLU A 277 11.36 16.03 16.57
CA GLU A 277 11.79 17.14 17.44
C GLU A 277 10.73 17.46 18.49
N ALA A 278 9.46 17.52 18.11
CA ALA A 278 8.36 17.70 19.06
C ALA A 278 8.33 16.57 20.10
N GLN A 279 8.45 15.31 19.68
CA GLN A 279 8.50 14.16 20.58
C GLN A 279 9.72 14.22 21.49
N ARG A 280 10.92 14.54 20.97
CA ARG A 280 12.12 14.74 21.81
C ARG A 280 11.95 15.86 22.82
N ASN A 281 11.29 16.95 22.45
CA ASN A 281 11.01 18.05 23.37
C ASN A 281 10.05 17.61 24.48
N VAL A 282 9.01 16.82 24.16
CA VAL A 282 8.12 16.22 25.16
C VAL A 282 8.85 15.22 26.06
N ASP A 283 9.71 14.38 25.50
CA ASP A 283 10.55 13.43 26.25
C ASP A 283 11.57 14.18 27.14
N PHE A 284 12.09 15.32 26.68
CA PHE A 284 12.98 16.18 27.44
C PHE A 284 12.25 16.93 28.58
N GLU A 285 11.06 17.47 28.31
CA GLU A 285 10.23 18.14 29.33
C GLU A 285 9.73 17.16 30.40
N SER A 286 9.35 15.94 30.01
CA SER A 286 8.96 14.88 30.94
C SER A 286 10.14 14.37 31.78
N SER A 287 11.36 14.32 31.23
CA SER A 287 12.58 14.00 31.98
C SER A 287 13.10 15.16 32.84
N ILE A 288 12.70 16.41 32.58
CA ILE A 288 12.89 17.53 33.51
C ILE A 288 11.88 17.47 34.66
N ASN A 289 10.64 17.01 34.40
CA ASN A 289 9.58 16.90 35.41
C ASN A 289 9.63 15.65 36.29
N SER A 290 10.54 14.71 36.07
CA SER A 290 10.87 13.72 37.10
C SER A 290 11.57 14.42 38.26
N GLU A 291 10.96 14.41 39.44
CA GLU A 291 11.35 15.13 40.69
C GLU A 291 12.83 14.99 41.10
N SER A 292 13.60 14.08 40.49
CA SER A 292 15.04 13.90 40.69
C SER A 292 15.92 14.97 40.04
N ASN A 293 15.45 15.73 39.05
CA ASN A 293 16.29 16.72 38.33
C ASN A 293 16.24 18.15 38.87
N TYR A 294 15.27 18.49 39.73
CA TYR A 294 15.22 19.81 40.38
C TYR A 294 16.31 19.99 41.45
N ILE A 295 16.86 18.90 41.99
CA ILE A 295 18.01 18.97 42.91
C ILE A 295 19.29 19.38 42.15
N VAL A 296 19.40 19.03 40.86
CA VAL A 296 20.59 19.33 40.05
C VAL A 296 20.59 20.79 39.55
N LEU A 297 19.42 21.42 39.40
CA LEU A 297 19.33 22.82 38.96
C LEU A 297 19.70 23.83 40.06
N GLY A 298 19.51 23.47 41.34
CA GLY A 298 19.89 24.32 42.48
C GLY A 298 21.39 24.31 42.83
N GLU A 299 22.15 23.34 42.30
CA GLU A 299 23.59 23.18 42.55
C GLU A 299 24.47 23.54 41.33
N LEU A 300 23.91 24.24 40.34
CA LEU A 300 24.69 24.78 39.22
C LEU A 300 25.40 26.06 39.68
N SER A 301 26.60 25.90 40.21
CA SER A 301 27.59 26.96 40.41
C SER A 301 27.85 27.73 39.10
N ASP A 302 28.09 29.04 39.20
CA ASP A 302 28.22 30.07 38.13
C ASP A 302 29.32 29.82 37.06
N ASP A 303 29.83 28.60 36.89
CA ASP A 303 30.93 28.30 35.99
C ASP A 303 30.43 27.60 34.70
N PRO A 304 30.33 28.33 33.57
CA PRO A 304 29.67 27.85 32.35
C PRO A 304 30.34 26.61 31.72
N GLU A 305 31.63 26.38 31.97
CA GLU A 305 32.34 25.19 31.45
C GLU A 305 31.85 23.90 32.10
N VAL A 306 31.48 23.93 33.39
CA VAL A 306 30.99 22.75 34.11
C VAL A 306 29.59 22.37 33.65
N ILE A 307 28.77 23.37 33.31
CA ILE A 307 27.42 23.19 32.74
C ILE A 307 27.51 22.49 31.39
N ILE A 308 28.39 22.98 30.50
CA ILE A 308 28.59 22.41 29.16
C ILE A 308 29.08 20.96 29.24
N LYS A 309 29.96 20.64 30.20
CA LYS A 309 30.51 19.29 30.38
C LYS A 309 29.45 18.30 30.88
N LYS A 310 28.56 18.71 31.79
CA LYS A 310 27.44 17.87 32.25
C LYS A 310 26.38 17.67 31.16
N LEU A 311 26.09 18.71 30.36
CA LEU A 311 25.16 18.62 29.21
C LEU A 311 25.68 17.68 28.11
N LYS A 312 26.99 17.68 27.84
CA LYS A 312 27.61 16.70 26.91
C LYS A 312 27.44 15.26 27.38
N ASN A 313 27.67 15.01 28.67
CA ASN A 313 27.48 13.68 29.26
C ASN A 313 26.01 13.21 29.22
N LEU A 314 25.05 14.10 29.47
CA LEU A 314 23.61 13.78 29.38
C LEU A 314 23.15 13.50 27.95
N LYS A 315 23.79 14.10 26.94
CA LYS A 315 23.52 13.84 25.52
C LYS A 315 24.23 12.60 24.95
N GLY A 316 24.96 11.83 25.78
CA GLY A 316 25.70 10.65 25.33
C GLY A 316 26.83 10.95 24.34
N LEU A 317 27.24 12.22 24.20
CA LEU A 317 28.32 12.66 23.34
C LEU A 317 29.59 12.74 24.19
N ARG A 318 30.49 11.77 24.00
CA ARG A 318 31.85 11.83 24.56
C ARG A 318 32.65 12.97 23.93
#